data_AF-A0AA42N4N2-F1
#
_entry.id   AF-A0AA42N4N2-F1
#
_cell.length_a   1.000
_cell.length_b   1.000
_cell.length_c   1.000
_cell.angle_alpha   90.00
_cell.angle_beta   90.00
_cell.angle_gamma   90.00
#
_symmetry.space_group_name_H-M   'P 1'
#
loop_
_entity.id
_entity.type
_entity.pdbx_description
1 polymer ?
#
loop_
_entity_poly.entity_id
_entity_poly.type
_entity_poly.pdbx_seq_one_letter_code
_entity_poly.pdbx_strand_id
1 'polypeptide(L)'
;MASSSREIAESIIQNALGIHPLAWEYDNFSVRPVEYLFFAEIYDISLSENDLAVHPEAREFLELFPLDFIETKLSAVANSQDHMDLLMRRAKYYSLLDESPEEERLYLRRSAIYQMHCALMKRDFGDFYDSLSSDCNGLTKEAEEFISARGD
;
A
#
# COMPACT_ATOMS: atom_id res chain seq x y z
N MET A 1 25.21 -10.13 -6.50
CA MET A 1 23.86 -10.57 -6.89
C MET A 1 23.06 -9.29 -7.05
N ALA A 2 22.47 -9.03 -8.22
CA ALA A 2 21.59 -7.86 -8.36
C ALA A 2 20.36 -8.11 -7.48
N SER A 3 20.04 -7.16 -6.60
CA SER A 3 18.82 -7.24 -5.80
C SER A 3 17.62 -7.16 -6.73
N SER A 4 16.60 -7.99 -6.50
CA SER A 4 15.39 -7.92 -7.32
C SER A 4 14.66 -6.60 -7.04
N SER A 5 13.95 -6.03 -8.01
CA SER A 5 13.23 -4.77 -7.77
C SER A 5 12.18 -4.89 -6.67
N ARG A 6 11.73 -6.11 -6.36
CA ARG A 6 10.93 -6.41 -5.17
C ARG A 6 11.69 -6.10 -3.89
N GLU A 7 12.90 -6.64 -3.71
CA GLU A 7 13.73 -6.40 -2.52
C GLU A 7 14.09 -4.92 -2.37
N ILE A 8 14.36 -4.23 -3.48
CA ILE A 8 14.62 -2.78 -3.47
C ILE A 8 13.36 -2.02 -3.04
N ALA A 9 12.20 -2.35 -3.60
CA ALA A 9 10.93 -1.73 -3.22
C ALA A 9 10.55 -1.99 -1.75
N GLU A 10 10.74 -3.21 -1.26
CA GLU A 10 10.56 -3.54 0.17
C GLU A 10 11.51 -2.71 1.04
N SER A 11 12.78 -2.58 0.65
CA SER A 11 13.74 -1.74 1.36
C SER A 11 13.34 -0.27 1.39
N ILE A 12 12.81 0.27 0.28
CA ILE A 12 12.29 1.64 0.21
C ILE A 12 11.14 1.83 1.21
N ILE A 13 10.16 0.91 1.22
CA ILE A 13 9.03 0.95 2.17
C ILE A 13 9.54 0.88 3.61
N GLN A 14 10.38 -0.11 3.93
CA GLN A 14 10.92 -0.31 5.27
C GLN A 14 11.66 0.94 5.77
N ASN A 15 12.52 1.52 4.93
CA ASN A 15 13.27 2.73 5.27
C ASN A 15 12.36 3.94 5.43
N ALA A 16 11.38 4.14 4.53
CA ALA A 16 10.44 5.25 4.59
C ALA A 16 9.58 5.19 5.86
N LEU A 17 9.09 4.00 6.20
CA LEU A 17 8.16 3.78 7.31
C LEU A 17 8.85 3.51 8.64
N GLY A 18 10.19 3.39 8.67
CA GLY A 18 10.94 3.09 9.89
C GLY A 18 10.74 1.66 10.40
N ILE A 19 10.52 0.71 9.49
CA ILE A 19 10.30 -0.71 9.80
C ILE A 19 11.63 -1.45 9.66
N HIS A 20 12.04 -2.18 10.70
CA HIS A 20 13.24 -3.00 10.64
C HIS A 20 13.01 -4.23 9.72
N PRO A 21 14.00 -4.68 8.91
CA PRO A 21 13.81 -5.80 8.00
C PRO A 21 13.28 -7.09 8.66
N LEU A 22 13.81 -7.45 9.84
CA LEU A 22 13.28 -8.59 10.61
C LEU A 22 11.84 -8.36 11.09
N ALA A 23 11.47 -7.12 11.44
CA ALA A 23 10.09 -6.84 11.84
C ALA A 23 9.14 -7.03 10.65
N TRP A 24 9.55 -6.63 9.45
CA TRP A 24 8.83 -6.87 8.21
C TRP A 24 8.69 -8.37 7.90
N GLU A 25 9.79 -9.13 7.95
CA GLU A 25 9.81 -10.57 7.66
C GLU A 25 8.87 -11.37 8.56
N TYR A 26 8.76 -11.01 9.84
CA TYR A 26 7.92 -11.67 10.83
C TYR A 26 6.57 -10.97 11.06
N ASP A 27 6.19 -10.03 10.19
CA ASP A 27 4.95 -9.24 10.29
C ASP A 27 4.73 -8.60 11.70
N ASN A 28 5.83 -8.29 12.39
CA ASN A 28 5.86 -7.78 13.76
C ASN A 28 6.07 -6.26 13.80
N PHE A 29 5.20 -5.53 13.12
CA PHE A 29 5.21 -4.07 13.06
C PHE A 29 3.77 -3.53 13.01
N SER A 30 3.61 -2.24 13.28
CA SER A 30 2.32 -1.59 13.06
C SER A 30 2.06 -1.45 11.56
N VAL A 31 1.02 -2.09 11.04
CA VAL A 31 0.63 -2.02 9.62
C VAL A 31 -0.01 -0.68 9.26
N ARG A 32 -0.36 0.16 10.25
CA ARG A 32 -1.05 1.45 10.02
C ARG A 32 -0.32 2.41 9.06
N PRO A 33 1.01 2.60 9.13
CA PRO A 33 1.73 3.42 8.16
C PRO A 33 1.76 2.81 6.75
N VAL A 34 1.77 1.48 6.65
CA VAL A 34 1.68 0.77 5.36
C VAL A 34 0.31 0.99 4.74
N GLU A 35 -0.75 0.82 5.53
CA GLU A 35 -2.14 1.05 5.08
C GLU A 35 -2.35 2.47 4.59
N TYR A 36 -1.87 3.46 5.35
CA TYR A 36 -1.94 4.86 4.94
C TYR A 36 -1.21 5.10 3.61
N LEU A 37 0.03 4.62 3.49
CA LEU A 37 0.84 4.83 2.29
C LEU A 37 0.21 4.15 1.06
N PHE A 38 -0.31 2.93 1.22
CA PHE A 38 -1.02 2.21 0.17
C PHE A 38 -2.22 3.03 -0.36
N PHE A 39 -3.14 3.42 0.52
CA PHE A 39 -4.32 4.17 0.10
C PHE A 39 -4.00 5.56 -0.43
N ALA A 40 -2.96 6.21 0.10
CA ALA A 40 -2.50 7.49 -0.44
C ALA A 40 -1.98 7.34 -1.87
N GLU A 41 -1.18 6.30 -2.14
CA GLU A 41 -0.66 6.01 -3.48
C GLU A 41 -1.78 5.75 -4.51
N ILE A 42 -2.75 4.90 -4.16
CA ILE A 42 -3.89 4.62 -5.03
C ILE A 42 -4.70 5.90 -5.29
N TYR A 43 -4.95 6.70 -4.25
CA TYR A 43 -5.65 7.97 -4.37
C TYR A 43 -4.91 8.94 -5.29
N ASP A 44 -3.61 9.17 -5.09
CA ASP A 44 -2.85 10.12 -5.91
C ASP A 44 -2.81 9.71 -7.38
N ILE A 45 -2.58 8.42 -7.65
CA ILE A 45 -2.59 7.87 -9.01
C ILE A 45 -3.96 8.11 -9.65
N SER A 46 -5.05 7.94 -8.90
CA SER A 46 -6.41 8.15 -9.41
C SER A 46 -6.70 9.58 -9.88
N LEU A 47 -5.92 10.58 -9.42
CA LEU A 47 -6.10 11.99 -9.81
C LEU A 47 -5.59 12.29 -11.22
N SER A 48 -4.86 11.36 -11.86
CA SER A 48 -4.15 11.58 -13.11
C SER A 48 -4.34 10.40 -14.06
N GLU A 49 -5.04 10.64 -15.18
CA GLU A 49 -5.24 9.63 -16.22
C GLU A 49 -3.91 9.10 -16.81
N ASN A 50 -2.88 9.95 -16.84
CA ASN A 50 -1.54 9.55 -17.30
C ASN A 50 -0.90 8.57 -16.32
N ASP A 51 -1.03 8.81 -15.01
CA ASP A 51 -0.51 7.90 -13.99
C ASP A 51 -1.31 6.58 -13.99
N LEU A 52 -2.64 6.65 -14.09
CA LEU A 52 -3.49 5.46 -14.24
C LEU A 52 -3.17 4.64 -15.49
N ALA A 53 -2.65 5.25 -16.55
CA ALA A 53 -2.26 4.52 -17.77
C ALA A 53 -0.98 3.70 -17.57
N VAL A 54 -0.07 4.14 -16.70
CA VAL A 54 1.20 3.45 -16.41
C VAL A 54 1.15 2.57 -15.15
N HIS A 55 0.07 2.68 -14.37
CA HIS A 55 -0.24 1.89 -13.18
C HIS A 55 -1.53 1.06 -13.34
N PRO A 56 -1.52 -0.01 -14.17
CA PRO A 56 -2.72 -0.83 -14.37
C PRO A 56 -3.22 -1.50 -13.08
N GLU A 57 -2.32 -1.88 -12.17
CA GLU A 57 -2.70 -2.44 -10.86
C GLU A 57 -3.50 -1.45 -9.99
N ALA A 58 -3.25 -0.14 -10.12
CA ALA A 58 -4.02 0.86 -9.38
C ALA A 58 -5.48 0.91 -9.88
N ARG A 59 -5.73 0.64 -11.16
CA ARG A 59 -7.11 0.50 -11.68
C ARG A 59 -7.81 -0.69 -11.06
N GLU A 60 -7.14 -1.85 -11.01
CA GLU A 60 -7.66 -3.05 -10.35
C GLU A 60 -7.97 -2.78 -8.88
N PHE A 61 -7.08 -2.09 -8.17
CA PHE A 61 -7.33 -1.70 -6.78
C PHE A 61 -8.46 -0.68 -6.62
N LEU A 62 -8.69 0.22 -7.57
CA LEU A 62 -9.84 1.13 -7.53
C LEU A 62 -11.18 0.43 -7.79
N GLU A 63 -11.17 -0.70 -8.51
CA GLU A 63 -12.36 -1.56 -8.66
C GLU A 63 -12.66 -2.32 -7.37
N LEU A 64 -11.62 -2.73 -6.63
CA LEU A 64 -11.74 -3.42 -5.35
C LEU A 64 -12.07 -2.47 -4.20
N PHE A 65 -11.31 -1.40 -4.05
CA PHE A 65 -11.43 -0.39 -2.99
C PHE A 65 -12.12 0.85 -3.55
N PRO A 66 -13.43 1.05 -3.30
CA PRO A 66 -14.15 2.22 -3.81
C PRO A 66 -13.49 3.53 -3.36
N LEU A 67 -13.50 4.55 -4.22
CA LEU A 67 -12.80 5.80 -3.95
C LEU A 67 -13.24 6.46 -2.63
N ASP A 68 -14.51 6.34 -2.26
CA ASP A 68 -15.02 6.91 -1.01
C ASP A 68 -14.59 6.13 0.25
N PHE A 69 -14.33 4.83 0.13
CA PHE A 69 -13.63 4.07 1.17
C PHE A 69 -12.22 4.61 1.35
N ILE A 70 -11.47 4.79 0.26
CA ILE A 70 -10.11 5.34 0.28
C ILE A 70 -10.10 6.73 0.91
N GLU A 71 -10.99 7.63 0.49
CA GLU A 71 -11.15 8.97 1.07
C GLU A 71 -11.48 8.93 2.56
N THR A 72 -12.31 7.98 3.00
CA THR A 72 -12.62 7.77 4.42
C THR A 72 -11.36 7.39 5.21
N LYS A 73 -10.54 6.46 4.71
CA LYS A 73 -9.27 6.05 5.33
C LYS A 73 -8.29 7.23 5.43
N LEU A 74 -8.15 8.01 4.36
CA LEU A 74 -7.26 9.18 4.33
C LEU A 74 -7.76 10.30 5.26
N SER A 75 -9.07 10.54 5.31
CA SER A 75 -9.70 11.52 6.20
C SER A 75 -9.55 11.13 7.67
N ALA A 76 -9.65 9.84 8.01
CA ALA A 76 -9.42 9.36 9.36
C ALA A 76 -7.98 9.67 9.84
N VAL A 77 -6.99 9.54 8.95
CA VAL A 77 -5.60 9.92 9.24
C VAL A 77 -5.45 11.43 9.39
N ALA A 78 -6.05 12.22 8.51
CA ALA A 78 -5.99 13.69 8.56
C ALA A 78 -6.50 14.27 9.90
N ASN A 79 -7.47 13.57 10.53
CA ASN A 79 -8.04 13.96 11.81
C ASN A 79 -7.36 13.29 13.03
N SER A 80 -6.27 12.55 12.81
CA SER A 80 -5.58 11.80 13.87
C SER A 80 -4.33 12.52 14.38
N GLN A 81 -3.88 12.16 15.59
CA GLN A 81 -2.62 12.67 16.16
C GLN A 81 -1.37 12.27 15.35
N ASP A 82 -1.47 11.21 14.55
CA ASP A 82 -0.38 10.66 13.75
C ASP A 82 -0.24 11.33 12.37
N HIS A 83 -1.11 12.30 12.03
CA HIS A 83 -1.19 12.88 10.69
C HIS A 83 0.16 13.37 10.15
N MET A 84 0.87 14.17 10.95
CA MET A 84 2.16 14.75 10.54
C MET A 84 3.25 13.68 10.39
N ASP A 85 3.28 12.68 11.28
CA ASP A 85 4.25 11.58 11.20
C ASP A 85 4.04 10.77 9.92
N LEU A 86 2.78 10.42 9.62
CA LEU A 86 2.43 9.66 8.42
C LEU A 86 2.72 10.44 7.13
N LEU A 87 2.46 11.75 7.10
CA LEU A 87 2.85 12.61 5.98
C LEU A 87 4.37 12.65 5.78
N MET A 88 5.15 12.75 6.86
CA MET A 88 6.62 12.75 6.77
C MET A 88 7.16 11.41 6.24
N ARG A 89 6.58 10.28 6.67
CA ARG A 89 6.94 8.95 6.16
C ARG A 89 6.61 8.80 4.67
N ARG A 90 5.46 9.31 4.23
CA ARG A 90 5.09 9.35 2.80
C ARG A 90 6.03 10.24 1.99
N ALA A 91 6.39 11.42 2.49
CA ALA A 91 7.38 12.27 1.83
C ALA A 91 8.75 11.57 1.69
N LYS A 92 9.18 10.85 2.74
CA LYS A 92 10.42 10.05 2.72
C LYS A 92 10.35 8.92 1.68
N TYR A 93 9.19 8.27 1.52
CA TYR A 93 8.98 7.25 0.48
C TYR A 93 9.25 7.80 -0.93
N TYR A 94 8.65 8.94 -1.28
CA TYR A 94 8.91 9.54 -2.60
C TYR A 94 10.35 10.00 -2.77
N SER A 95 10.98 10.56 -1.72
CA SER A 95 12.40 10.93 -1.77
C SER A 95 13.29 9.74 -2.13
N LEU A 96 13.05 8.57 -1.52
CA LEU A 96 13.80 7.35 -1.81
C LEU A 96 13.51 6.79 -3.22
N LEU A 97 12.27 6.90 -3.70
CA LEU A 97 11.95 6.56 -5.09
C LEU A 97 12.65 7.50 -6.08
N ASP A 98 12.70 8.80 -5.81
CA ASP A 98 13.35 9.80 -6.66
C ASP A 98 14.88 9.65 -6.68
N GLU A 99 15.47 9.10 -5.62
CA GLU A 99 16.89 8.73 -5.59
C GLU A 99 17.21 7.49 -6.46
N SER A 100 16.20 6.71 -6.84
CA SER A 100 16.37 5.53 -7.69
C SER A 100 16.55 5.91 -9.18
N PRO A 101 17.21 5.07 -10.00
CA PRO A 101 17.36 5.31 -11.44
C PRO A 101 16.02 5.55 -12.12
N GLU A 102 15.94 6.57 -12.99
CA GLU A 102 14.69 7.00 -13.64
C GLU A 102 13.99 5.84 -14.36
N GLU A 103 14.75 5.00 -15.08
CA GLU A 103 14.21 3.83 -15.78
C GLU A 103 13.59 2.76 -14.85
N GLU A 104 13.94 2.76 -13.57
CA GLU A 104 13.47 1.77 -12.58
C GLU A 104 12.32 2.29 -11.71
N ARG A 105 12.18 3.61 -11.56
CA ARG A 105 11.23 4.23 -10.59
C ARG A 105 9.81 3.72 -10.74
N LEU A 106 9.33 3.62 -11.98
CA LEU A 106 7.99 3.10 -12.25
C LEU A 106 7.86 1.68 -11.70
N TYR A 107 8.79 0.79 -12.05
CA TYR A 107 8.72 -0.61 -11.62
C TYR A 107 8.88 -0.77 -10.10
N LEU A 108 9.72 0.05 -9.46
CA LEU A 108 9.87 0.09 -8.00
C LEU A 108 8.60 0.57 -7.31
N ARG A 109 7.95 1.63 -7.82
CA ARG A 109 6.68 2.13 -7.29
C ARG A 109 5.57 1.08 -7.40
N ARG A 110 5.43 0.46 -8.58
CA ARG A 110 4.47 -0.64 -8.81
C ARG A 110 4.72 -1.83 -7.87
N SER A 111 5.99 -2.22 -7.73
CA SER A 111 6.39 -3.29 -6.81
C SER A 111 6.06 -2.93 -5.35
N ALA A 112 6.31 -1.69 -4.95
CA ALA A 112 6.01 -1.22 -3.61
C ALA A 112 4.50 -1.24 -3.31
N ILE A 113 3.66 -0.77 -4.24
CA ILE A 113 2.19 -0.84 -4.11
C ILE A 113 1.74 -2.29 -3.87
N TYR A 114 2.26 -3.23 -4.67
CA TYR A 114 1.95 -4.64 -4.50
C TYR A 114 2.42 -5.18 -3.13
N GLN A 115 3.64 -4.87 -2.69
CA GLN A 115 4.14 -5.33 -1.38
C GLN A 115 3.34 -4.76 -0.21
N MET A 116 2.91 -3.50 -0.30
CA MET A 116 2.02 -2.91 0.70
C MET A 116 0.67 -3.62 0.74
N HIS A 117 0.09 -3.94 -0.42
CA HIS A 117 -1.15 -4.72 -0.51
C HIS A 117 -0.98 -6.10 0.14
N CYS A 118 0.09 -6.83 -0.18
CA CYS A 118 0.40 -8.12 0.44
C CYS A 118 0.47 -8.03 1.97
N ALA A 119 1.11 -6.99 2.51
CA ALA A 119 1.18 -6.78 3.97
C ALA A 119 -0.20 -6.53 4.59
N LEU A 120 -1.11 -5.83 3.88
CA LEU A 120 -2.49 -5.67 4.32
C LEU A 120 -3.27 -6.99 4.31
N MET A 121 -3.09 -7.82 3.28
CA MET A 121 -3.75 -9.12 3.21
C MET A 121 -3.24 -10.06 4.31
N LYS A 122 -1.92 -10.09 4.56
CA LYS A 122 -1.32 -10.86 5.65
C LYS A 122 -1.85 -10.44 7.02
N ARG A 123 -2.02 -9.14 7.26
CA ARG A 123 -2.61 -8.61 8.51
C ARG A 123 -4.00 -9.20 8.76
N ASP A 124 -4.84 -9.29 7.74
CA ASP A 124 -6.24 -9.66 7.88
C ASP A 124 -6.49 -11.18 7.79
N PHE A 125 -5.72 -11.88 6.95
CA PHE A 125 -5.96 -13.28 6.57
C PHE A 125 -4.79 -14.23 6.90
N GLY A 126 -3.66 -13.71 7.39
CA GLY A 126 -2.46 -14.47 7.73
C GLY A 126 -1.58 -14.82 6.53
N ASP A 127 -0.50 -15.58 6.77
CA ASP A 127 0.54 -15.89 5.78
C ASP A 127 0.06 -16.66 4.55
N PHE A 128 -1.05 -17.38 4.67
CA PHE A 128 -1.62 -18.21 3.60
C PHE A 128 -2.80 -17.54 2.91
N TYR A 129 -2.87 -16.20 2.94
CA TYR A 129 -3.96 -15.44 2.32
C TYR A 129 -4.10 -15.68 0.81
N ASP A 130 -3.02 -16.09 0.14
CA ASP A 130 -2.95 -16.37 -1.29
C ASP A 130 -3.17 -17.86 -1.63
N SER A 131 -3.44 -18.69 -0.62
CA SER A 131 -3.72 -20.12 -0.82
C SER A 131 -5.12 -20.32 -1.43
N LEU A 132 -5.31 -21.42 -2.17
CA LEU A 132 -6.60 -21.77 -2.79
C LEU A 132 -7.76 -21.94 -1.80
N SER A 133 -7.45 -22.15 -0.52
CA SER A 133 -8.42 -22.29 0.58
C SER A 133 -8.68 -20.99 1.33
N SER A 134 -8.04 -19.89 0.94
CA SER A 134 -8.22 -18.60 1.59
C SER A 134 -9.53 -17.95 1.16
N ASP A 135 -10.22 -17.34 2.12
CA ASP A 135 -11.39 -16.49 1.86
C ASP A 135 -11.00 -15.07 1.40
N CYS A 136 -9.70 -14.78 1.23
CA CYS A 136 -9.21 -13.47 0.83
C CYS A 136 -9.54 -13.18 -0.65
N ASN A 137 -10.38 -12.18 -0.89
CA ASN A 137 -10.74 -11.73 -2.24
C ASN A 137 -9.89 -10.54 -2.73
N GLY A 138 -8.71 -10.32 -2.12
CA GLY A 138 -7.85 -9.17 -2.41
C GLY A 138 -8.28 -7.87 -1.73
N LEU A 139 -9.27 -7.94 -0.84
CA LEU A 139 -9.75 -6.82 -0.03
C LEU A 139 -9.30 -6.95 1.42
N THR A 140 -9.14 -5.82 2.10
CA THR A 140 -9.05 -5.84 3.57
C THR A 140 -10.42 -6.18 4.14
N LYS A 141 -10.47 -6.81 5.33
CA LYS A 141 -11.75 -7.12 6.00
C LYS A 141 -12.62 -5.89 6.21
N GLU A 142 -11.98 -4.76 6.56
CA GLU A 142 -12.67 -3.48 6.71
C GLU A 142 -13.29 -2.99 5.39
N ALA A 143 -12.63 -3.22 4.25
CA ALA A 143 -13.19 -2.87 2.95
C ALA A 143 -14.36 -3.79 2.58
N GLU A 144 -14.27 -5.09 2.87
CA GLU A 144 -15.36 -6.04 2.67
C GLU A 144 -16.60 -5.65 3.50
N GLU A 145 -16.40 -5.27 4.76
CA GLU A 145 -17.46 -4.77 5.65
C GLU A 145 -18.08 -3.47 5.11
N PHE A 146 -17.26 -2.53 4.66
CA PHE A 146 -17.73 -1.26 4.09
C PHE A 146 -18.59 -1.46 2.85
N ILE A 147 -18.18 -2.34 1.93
CA ILE A 147 -18.93 -2.64 0.70
C ILE A 147 -20.24 -3.35 1.04
N SER A 148 -20.20 -4.34 1.94
CA SER A 148 -21.38 -5.09 2.36
C SER A 148 -22.44 -4.18 3.00
N ALA A 149 -22.01 -3.24 3.84
CA ALA A 149 -22.90 -2.28 4.51
C ALA A 149 -23.59 -1.27 3.56
N ARG A 150 -23.14 -1.15 2.30
CA ARG A 150 -23.78 -0.31 1.27
C ARG A 150 -24.72 -1.09 0.35
N GLY A 151 -24.65 -2.42 0.37
CA GLY A 151 -25.50 -3.30 -0.42
C GLY A 151 -26.88 -3.56 0.18
N ASP A 152 -27.08 -3.18 1.45
CA ASP A 152 -28.35 -3.20 2.18
C ASP A 152 -29.05 -1.82 2.17
#